data_AF-A0A351F8M8-F1
#
_entry.id   AF-A0A351F8M8-F1
#
_cell.length_a   1.000
_cell.length_b   1.000
_cell.length_c   1.000
_cell.angle_alpha   90.00
_cell.angle_beta   90.00
_cell.angle_gamma   90.00
#
_symmetry.space_group_name_H-M   'P 1'
#
loop_
_entity.id
_entity.type
_entity.pdbx_description
1 polymer ?
#
loop_
_entity_poly.entity_id
_entity_poly.type
_entity_poly.pdbx_seq_one_letter_code
_entity_poly.pdbx_strand_id
1 'polypeptide(L)'
;MNKEFYNDEFIKAVTSDGWEVLDSGETRNIDYNKRCLVVAKTQKIAEILKTPASKTSKKPVKSRDSGTPPKTVMVNSRDGGGCSSSVAPISSDSISLADFEINLPDSLSLMRSSEHRLMIRVEPFWVGQPDNVISYNLSVVIDDYVLTAIFFLFDDVVTNLSIDYLLGRFLDCFMLPARYDRRKVISFEYIPYLTPSGKPKVCSSTAFKDAQAHAAYYFACSRNVATSIPKDKLPKANPTNYKLVKTTCDYKSHDCIPITLLVNFGLKFFSSVDTVSKYSSNFLKLHSNIITDLHHGIFSSQSFNHFVSSFVCSGWNHCYLLNIDIRDAVCLNCCGNDNSVPEIYGKYCDCYQYDFNVKGFEGNFKKLLDKYLAFCPLKYLQYACSVNNNILIFQSRIWGINHCMPCTVTSAACKVAQDFISKDLS
;
A
#
# COMPACT_ATOMS: atom_id res chain seq x y z
N MET A 1 -1.56 -2.38 -23.30
CA MET A 1 -2.24 -3.42 -24.10
C MET A 1 -3.70 -3.05 -24.21
N ASN A 2 -4.30 -3.27 -25.38
CA ASN A 2 -5.70 -2.95 -25.59
C ASN A 2 -6.58 -3.90 -24.76
N LYS A 3 -7.82 -3.49 -24.51
CA LYS A 3 -8.80 -4.36 -23.84
C LYS A 3 -8.97 -5.74 -24.51
N GLU A 4 -8.88 -5.81 -25.84
CA GLU A 4 -9.05 -7.04 -26.63
C GLU A 4 -7.97 -8.09 -26.38
N PHE A 5 -6.77 -7.69 -25.94
CA PHE A 5 -5.73 -8.62 -25.53
C PHE A 5 -6.21 -9.53 -24.38
N TYR A 6 -6.99 -8.98 -23.45
CA TYR A 6 -7.52 -9.68 -22.28
C TYR A 6 -8.82 -10.44 -22.62
N ASN A 7 -8.80 -11.20 -23.71
CA ASN A 7 -9.93 -11.97 -24.22
C ASN A 7 -10.16 -13.29 -23.44
N ASP A 8 -11.11 -14.09 -23.91
CA ASP A 8 -11.46 -15.39 -23.31
C ASP A 8 -10.29 -16.37 -23.22
N GLU A 9 -9.32 -16.31 -24.13
CA GLU A 9 -8.13 -17.18 -24.09
C GLU A 9 -7.22 -16.79 -22.93
N PHE A 10 -6.94 -15.49 -22.77
CA PHE A 10 -6.22 -14.96 -21.61
C PHE A 10 -6.94 -15.36 -20.32
N ILE A 11 -8.26 -15.11 -20.24
CA ILE A 11 -9.07 -15.39 -19.04
C ILE A 11 -9.04 -16.88 -18.69
N LYS A 12 -9.18 -17.78 -19.68
CA LYS A 12 -9.08 -19.23 -19.47
C LYS A 12 -7.69 -19.65 -18.99
N ALA A 13 -6.63 -19.09 -19.58
CA ALA A 13 -5.27 -19.41 -19.16
C ALA A 13 -5.02 -19.01 -17.70
N VAL A 14 -5.35 -17.78 -17.30
CA VAL A 14 -5.12 -17.30 -15.93
C VAL A 14 -5.99 -18.04 -14.91
N THR A 15 -7.26 -18.31 -15.23
CA THR A 15 -8.16 -19.06 -14.34
C THR A 15 -7.73 -20.51 -14.15
N SER A 16 -7.19 -21.15 -15.19
CA SER A 16 -6.62 -22.50 -15.08
C SER A 16 -5.39 -22.59 -14.17
N ASP A 17 -4.65 -21.49 -13.99
CA ASP A 17 -3.52 -21.38 -13.05
C ASP A 17 -3.98 -21.00 -11.62
N GLY A 18 -5.29 -20.89 -11.39
CA GLY A 18 -5.88 -20.57 -10.08
C GLY A 18 -5.98 -19.08 -9.78
N TRP A 19 -5.92 -18.22 -10.79
CA TRP A 19 -6.26 -16.81 -10.65
C TRP A 19 -7.77 -16.59 -10.77
N GLU A 20 -8.31 -15.70 -9.95
CA GLU A 20 -9.68 -15.22 -10.08
C GLU A 20 -9.70 -13.96 -10.93
N VAL A 21 -10.57 -13.92 -11.94
CA VAL A 21 -10.85 -12.69 -12.69
C VAL A 21 -12.04 -12.00 -12.04
N LEU A 22 -11.84 -10.77 -11.61
CA LEU A 22 -12.81 -10.02 -10.84
C LEU A 22 -13.36 -8.84 -11.65
N ASP A 23 -14.61 -8.48 -11.38
CA ASP A 23 -15.18 -7.22 -11.86
C ASP A 23 -14.36 -6.03 -11.32
N SER A 24 -13.95 -5.13 -12.21
CA SER A 24 -13.16 -3.95 -11.85
C SER A 24 -13.95 -2.94 -11.01
N GLY A 25 -15.27 -3.05 -10.97
CA GLY A 25 -16.16 -2.17 -10.23
C GLY A 25 -16.48 -0.91 -11.00
N GLU A 26 -17.35 -0.11 -10.40
CA GLU A 26 -17.81 1.12 -11.01
C GLU A 26 -18.05 2.22 -9.99
N THR A 27 -18.07 3.43 -10.53
CA THR A 27 -18.57 4.61 -9.86
C THR A 27 -19.75 5.19 -10.59
N ARG A 28 -20.43 6.15 -9.97
CA ARG A 28 -21.50 6.91 -10.64
C ARG A 28 -21.06 7.51 -12.00
N ASN A 29 -19.77 7.80 -12.19
CA ASN A 29 -19.27 8.52 -13.37
C ASN A 29 -18.20 7.75 -14.16
N ILE A 30 -17.71 6.62 -13.65
CA ILE A 30 -16.57 5.88 -14.20
C ILE A 30 -16.86 4.40 -14.06
N ASP A 31 -16.95 3.70 -15.18
CA ASP A 31 -16.95 2.25 -15.26
C ASP A 31 -15.49 1.76 -15.39
N TYR A 32 -14.96 1.09 -14.37
CA TYR A 32 -13.57 0.62 -14.39
C TYR A 32 -13.38 -0.66 -15.20
N ASN A 33 -14.45 -1.39 -15.54
CA ASN A 33 -14.37 -2.51 -16.50
C ASN A 33 -14.02 -2.05 -17.92
N LYS A 34 -14.06 -0.73 -18.17
CA LYS A 34 -13.55 -0.11 -19.39
C LYS A 34 -12.12 0.42 -19.25
N ARG A 35 -11.52 0.40 -18.06
CA ARG A 35 -10.19 0.97 -17.81
C ARG A 35 -9.13 -0.07 -17.46
N CYS A 36 -9.52 -1.13 -16.77
CA CYS A 36 -8.61 -2.17 -16.35
C CYS A 36 -9.29 -3.53 -16.23
N LEU A 37 -8.46 -4.57 -16.19
CA LEU A 37 -8.80 -5.91 -15.72
C LEU A 37 -8.21 -6.11 -14.33
N VAL A 38 -8.99 -6.68 -13.41
CA VAL A 38 -8.50 -7.08 -12.09
C VAL A 38 -8.42 -8.60 -12.02
N VAL A 39 -7.24 -9.11 -11.66
CA VAL A 39 -7.06 -10.52 -11.31
C VAL A 39 -6.51 -10.64 -9.91
N ALA A 40 -6.94 -11.68 -9.18
CA ALA A 40 -6.55 -11.92 -7.80
C ALA A 40 -6.13 -13.38 -7.59
N LYS A 41 -5.24 -13.61 -6.62
CA LYS A 41 -4.81 -14.95 -6.23
C LYS A 41 -4.52 -14.99 -4.74
N THR A 42 -4.90 -16.09 -4.11
CA THR A 42 -4.57 -16.43 -2.72
C THR A 42 -3.63 -17.62 -2.74
N GLN A 43 -2.46 -17.49 -2.11
CA GLN A 43 -1.45 -18.54 -2.08
C GLN A 43 -0.98 -18.78 -0.65
N LYS A 44 -0.79 -20.04 -0.26
CA LYS A 44 -0.20 -20.34 1.05
C LYS A 44 1.27 -19.91 1.06
N ILE A 45 1.71 -19.27 2.15
CA ILE A 45 3.12 -18.89 2.32
C ILE A 45 4.04 -20.12 2.16
N ALA A 46 3.64 -21.25 2.73
CA ALA A 46 4.39 -22.50 2.64
C ALA A 46 4.60 -22.99 1.19
N GLU A 47 3.70 -22.68 0.27
CA GLU A 47 3.83 -23.07 -1.15
C GLU A 47 4.80 -22.14 -1.89
N ILE A 48 4.81 -20.85 -1.55
CA ILE A 48 5.74 -19.86 -2.10
C ILE A 48 7.18 -20.24 -1.73
N LEU A 49 7.39 -20.65 -0.48
CA LEU A 49 8.70 -21.07 0.04
C LEU A 49 9.16 -22.46 -0.47
N LYS A 50 8.26 -23.31 -1.01
CA LYS A 50 8.54 -24.71 -1.40
C LYS A 50 8.91 -24.91 -2.87
N THR A 51 9.08 -23.85 -3.64
CA THR A 51 9.56 -23.96 -5.04
C THR A 51 10.98 -24.56 -5.04
N PRO A 52 11.27 -25.64 -5.80
CA PRO A 52 12.03 -26.78 -5.30
C PRO A 52 13.48 -26.49 -4.90
N ALA A 53 13.83 -27.11 -3.77
CA ALA A 53 15.14 -27.16 -3.15
C ALA A 53 16.25 -27.57 -4.13
N SER A 54 17.16 -26.63 -4.38
CA SER A 54 18.55 -26.94 -4.68
C SER A 54 19.34 -26.86 -3.37
N LYS A 55 19.51 -28.03 -2.75
CA LYS A 55 20.39 -28.39 -1.63
C LYS A 55 19.78 -28.26 -0.22
N THR A 56 19.62 -29.44 0.36
CA THR A 56 19.41 -29.72 1.78
C THR A 56 20.24 -28.81 2.69
N SER A 57 19.54 -28.00 3.48
CA SER A 57 20.07 -27.32 4.66
C SER A 57 20.82 -28.32 5.55
N LYS A 58 22.10 -28.05 5.81
CA LYS A 58 22.85 -28.72 6.87
C LYS A 58 22.49 -28.02 8.17
N LYS A 59 22.16 -28.78 9.21
CA LYS A 59 21.91 -28.23 10.56
C LYS A 59 23.01 -27.22 10.93
N PRO A 60 22.66 -26.01 11.40
CA PRO A 60 23.64 -24.99 11.72
C PRO A 60 24.57 -25.51 12.83
N VAL A 61 25.87 -25.42 12.57
CA VAL A 61 26.92 -25.70 13.55
C VAL A 61 26.82 -24.62 14.62
N LYS A 62 26.65 -25.04 15.89
CA LYS A 62 26.77 -24.15 17.06
C LYS A 62 28.09 -23.38 16.95
N SER A 63 28.03 -22.10 16.57
CA SER A 63 29.20 -21.23 16.61
C SER A 63 29.23 -20.47 17.93
N ARG A 64 30.45 -20.35 18.41
CA ARG A 64 30.89 -20.05 19.77
C ARG A 64 30.54 -18.64 20.24
N ASP A 65 30.52 -18.52 21.57
CA ASP A 65 30.64 -17.28 22.33
C ASP A 65 31.49 -16.23 21.63
N SER A 66 30.90 -15.06 21.35
CA SER A 66 31.65 -13.86 21.04
C SER A 66 31.02 -12.66 21.72
N GLY A 67 31.66 -12.28 22.83
CA GLY A 67 31.68 -10.99 23.53
C GLY A 67 30.55 -9.98 23.28
N THR A 68 29.80 -9.73 24.35
CA THR A 68 28.87 -8.60 24.52
C THR A 68 29.55 -7.24 24.27
N PRO A 69 29.02 -6.38 23.38
CA PRO A 69 29.32 -4.95 23.40
C PRO A 69 28.40 -4.21 24.40
N PRO A 70 28.85 -3.09 24.97
CA PRO A 70 28.20 -2.45 26.12
C PRO A 70 26.86 -1.78 25.75
N LYS A 71 25.97 -1.73 26.75
CA LYS A 71 24.69 -1.00 26.71
C LYS A 71 24.90 0.46 26.29
N THR A 72 24.29 0.87 25.19
CA THR A 72 23.90 2.26 24.95
C THR A 72 22.42 2.33 24.59
N VAL A 73 21.70 3.02 25.46
CA VAL A 73 20.28 3.35 25.35
C VAL A 73 20.14 4.47 24.31
N MET A 74 19.36 4.24 23.25
CA MET A 74 18.71 5.34 22.53
C MET A 74 17.21 5.11 22.58
N VAL A 75 16.64 5.52 23.71
CA VAL A 75 15.23 5.84 23.86
C VAL A 75 15.06 7.29 23.41
N ASN A 76 14.19 7.49 22.44
CA ASN A 76 13.43 8.73 22.34
C ASN A 76 11.95 8.34 22.15
N SER A 77 11.39 7.71 23.18
CA SER A 77 9.96 7.80 23.46
C SER A 77 9.70 9.21 23.97
N ARG A 78 9.07 10.05 23.16
CA ARG A 78 8.30 11.18 23.69
C ARG A 78 6.85 10.93 23.40
N ASP A 79 6.13 10.73 24.49
CA ASP A 79 4.69 10.56 24.57
C ASP A 79 3.93 11.53 23.67
N GLY A 80 2.91 10.97 23.00
CA GLY A 80 2.04 11.71 22.10
C GLY A 80 0.76 10.96 21.77
N GLY A 81 0.01 10.54 22.79
CA GLY A 81 -1.43 10.24 22.67
C GLY A 81 -1.76 8.82 22.21
N GLY A 82 -2.13 7.97 23.17
CA GLY A 82 -2.72 6.67 22.88
C GLY A 82 -3.99 6.80 22.04
N CYS A 83 -4.00 6.09 20.91
CA CYS A 83 -5.21 5.58 20.32
C CYS A 83 -5.28 4.11 20.69
N SER A 84 -6.32 3.75 21.46
CA SER A 84 -6.67 2.38 21.80
C SER A 84 -6.77 1.53 20.52
N SER A 85 -6.20 0.33 20.58
CA SER A 85 -6.20 -0.66 19.52
C SER A 85 -7.62 -0.93 19.00
N SER A 86 -7.83 -0.70 17.71
CA SER A 86 -9.06 -1.07 17.01
C SER A 86 -8.77 -2.16 15.98
N VAL A 87 -9.44 -3.29 16.16
CA VAL A 87 -9.64 -4.44 15.26
C VAL A 87 -8.39 -4.80 14.44
N ALA A 88 -7.51 -5.60 15.03
CA ALA A 88 -6.71 -6.49 14.21
C ALA A 88 -7.69 -7.42 13.46
N PRO A 89 -7.58 -7.59 12.14
CA PRO A 89 -8.36 -8.60 11.42
C PRO A 89 -7.89 -10.04 11.74
N ILE A 90 -7.02 -10.19 12.73
CA ILE A 90 -6.25 -11.37 13.02
C ILE A 90 -6.84 -11.95 14.30
N SER A 91 -7.32 -13.19 14.24
CA SER A 91 -7.61 -13.93 15.48
C SER A 91 -6.33 -13.95 16.31
N SER A 92 -6.42 -13.59 17.60
CA SER A 92 -5.34 -13.74 18.58
C SER A 92 -4.79 -15.17 18.71
N ASP A 93 -5.46 -16.11 18.06
CA ASP A 93 -5.22 -17.55 18.14
C ASP A 93 -4.47 -18.09 16.91
N SER A 94 -3.88 -17.23 16.06
CA SER A 94 -2.97 -17.72 15.03
C SER A 94 -1.82 -18.44 15.73
N ILE A 95 -1.74 -19.75 15.52
CA ILE A 95 -0.60 -20.56 15.93
C ILE A 95 0.62 -19.82 15.43
N SER A 96 1.40 -19.33 16.39
CA SER A 96 2.57 -18.52 16.16
C SER A 96 3.30 -18.99 14.91
N LEU A 97 3.30 -18.15 13.88
CA LEU A 97 4.25 -18.23 12.76
C LEU A 97 5.68 -17.93 13.25
N ALA A 98 6.03 -18.24 14.51
CA ALA A 98 7.40 -18.17 15.05
C ALA A 98 8.40 -19.00 14.25
N ASP A 99 7.95 -19.99 13.49
CA ASP A 99 8.80 -20.72 12.54
C ASP A 99 9.12 -19.88 11.27
N PHE A 100 8.39 -18.79 11.03
CA PHE A 100 8.59 -17.84 9.94
C PHE A 100 9.32 -16.57 10.40
N GLU A 101 9.12 -16.13 11.64
CA GLU A 101 9.87 -15.00 12.20
C GLU A 101 11.28 -15.43 12.61
N ILE A 102 12.29 -14.76 12.06
CA ILE A 102 13.66 -14.99 12.51
C ILE A 102 13.73 -14.51 13.97
N ASN A 103 14.26 -15.33 14.87
CA ASN A 103 14.64 -14.90 16.21
C ASN A 103 15.81 -13.93 16.08
N LEU A 104 15.48 -12.66 15.85
CA LEU A 104 16.46 -11.59 15.75
C LEU A 104 17.10 -11.33 17.12
N PRO A 105 18.34 -10.83 17.15
CA PRO A 105 18.96 -10.35 18.39
C PRO A 105 18.08 -9.34 19.11
N ASP A 106 18.23 -9.26 20.44
CA ASP A 106 17.52 -8.30 21.28
C ASP A 106 17.55 -6.87 20.71
N SER A 107 18.65 -6.46 20.08
CA SER A 107 18.79 -5.12 19.48
C SER A 107 17.83 -4.83 18.33
N LEU A 108 17.44 -5.83 17.54
CA LEU A 108 16.49 -5.71 16.43
C LEU A 108 15.07 -6.08 16.84
N SER A 109 14.91 -7.04 17.76
CA SER A 109 13.59 -7.34 18.33
C SER A 109 13.03 -6.16 19.10
N LEU A 110 13.88 -5.35 19.74
CA LEU A 110 13.49 -4.07 20.37
C LEU A 110 13.00 -3.01 19.36
N MET A 111 13.33 -3.15 18.07
CA MET A 111 12.82 -2.27 17.01
C MET A 111 11.49 -2.74 16.43
N ARG A 112 11.05 -3.98 16.74
CA ARG A 112 9.74 -4.47 16.35
C ARG A 112 8.67 -3.71 17.13
N SER A 113 7.73 -3.13 16.42
CA SER A 113 6.60 -2.48 17.07
C SER A 113 5.61 -3.54 17.57
N SER A 114 5.05 -3.32 18.75
CA SER A 114 3.89 -4.07 19.23
C SER A 114 2.59 -3.64 18.53
N GLU A 115 2.62 -2.57 17.75
CA GLU A 115 1.45 -2.09 17.00
C GLU A 115 1.26 -2.94 15.73
N HIS A 116 0.10 -3.57 15.60
CA HIS A 116 -0.28 -4.31 14.40
C HIS A 116 -0.85 -3.39 13.32
N ARG A 117 -0.32 -3.53 12.10
CA ARG A 117 -0.72 -2.78 10.91
C ARG A 117 -0.67 -3.70 9.70
N LEU A 118 -1.74 -3.75 8.92
CA LEU A 118 -1.82 -4.55 7.71
C LEU A 118 -0.78 -4.06 6.69
N MET A 119 0.19 -4.89 6.37
CA MET A 119 1.30 -4.52 5.48
C MET A 119 0.91 -4.81 4.04
N ILE A 120 0.56 -3.76 3.29
CA ILE A 120 0.19 -3.86 1.88
C ILE A 120 1.40 -3.45 1.04
N ARG A 121 2.00 -4.40 0.34
CA ARG A 121 3.03 -4.14 -0.67
C ARG A 121 2.39 -3.63 -1.94
N VAL A 122 2.89 -2.52 -2.49
CA VAL A 122 2.37 -1.91 -3.73
C VAL A 122 3.49 -1.59 -4.72
N GLU A 123 3.37 -2.05 -5.96
CA GLU A 123 4.37 -1.84 -7.01
C GLU A 123 3.73 -1.62 -8.40
N PRO A 124 4.11 -0.57 -9.15
CA PRO A 124 3.70 -0.40 -10.53
C PRO A 124 4.72 -0.99 -11.52
N PHE A 125 4.24 -1.70 -12.54
CA PHE A 125 5.06 -2.18 -13.67
C PHE A 125 4.82 -1.36 -14.93
N TRP A 126 5.85 -1.25 -15.78
CA TRP A 126 5.91 -0.25 -16.85
C TRP A 126 6.20 -0.87 -18.22
N VAL A 127 5.69 -0.24 -19.28
CA VAL A 127 6.06 -0.50 -20.67
C VAL A 127 7.49 0.00 -20.90
N GLY A 128 8.25 -0.68 -21.74
CA GLY A 128 9.62 -0.27 -22.07
C GLY A 128 9.75 1.11 -22.72
N GLN A 129 8.81 1.44 -23.61
CA GLN A 129 8.65 2.72 -24.31
C GLN A 129 7.22 2.84 -24.86
N PRO A 130 6.49 3.95 -24.63
CA PRO A 130 6.73 4.99 -23.63
C PRO A 130 6.56 4.43 -22.19
N ASP A 131 7.07 5.13 -21.17
CA ASP A 131 6.97 4.74 -19.75
C ASP A 131 5.52 4.87 -19.21
N ASN A 132 4.61 4.03 -19.71
CA ASN A 132 3.24 3.89 -19.22
C ASN A 132 3.14 2.73 -18.25
N VAL A 133 2.27 2.83 -17.25
CA VAL A 133 2.01 1.72 -16.33
C VAL A 133 1.22 0.63 -17.06
N ILE A 134 1.72 -0.60 -17.04
CA ILE A 134 1.03 -1.80 -17.54
C ILE A 134 0.12 -2.35 -16.46
N SER A 135 0.62 -2.42 -15.23
CA SER A 135 -0.13 -2.94 -14.10
C SER A 135 0.27 -2.34 -12.77
N TYR A 136 -0.65 -2.36 -11.81
CA TYR A 136 -0.35 -2.19 -10.40
C TYR A 136 -0.53 -3.52 -9.68
N ASN A 137 0.46 -3.89 -8.88
CA ASN A 137 0.46 -5.14 -8.12
C ASN A 137 0.36 -4.80 -6.64
N LEU A 138 -0.68 -5.30 -5.97
CA LEU A 138 -0.88 -5.14 -4.54
C LEU A 138 -0.82 -6.52 -3.89
N SER A 139 -0.16 -6.65 -2.74
CA SER A 139 -0.10 -7.91 -2.00
C SER A 139 -0.08 -7.70 -0.49
N VAL A 140 -0.67 -8.63 0.24
CA VAL A 140 -0.80 -8.58 1.70
C VAL A 140 -0.70 -9.97 2.29
N VAL A 141 -0.23 -10.08 3.54
CA VAL A 141 -0.28 -11.31 4.31
C VAL A 141 -1.49 -11.28 5.22
N ILE A 142 -2.36 -12.29 5.14
CA ILE A 142 -3.45 -12.52 6.09
C ILE A 142 -3.36 -13.99 6.50
N ASP A 143 -3.23 -14.23 7.81
CA ASP A 143 -2.96 -15.54 8.38
C ASP A 143 -1.77 -16.23 7.66
N ASP A 144 -1.95 -17.47 7.18
CA ASP A 144 -0.92 -18.26 6.49
C ASP A 144 -0.85 -18.01 4.97
N TYR A 145 -1.50 -16.96 4.47
CA TYR A 145 -1.68 -16.72 3.05
C TYR A 145 -1.12 -15.37 2.62
N VAL A 146 -0.55 -15.36 1.41
CA VAL A 146 -0.31 -14.14 0.65
C VAL A 146 -1.44 -13.97 -0.35
N LEU A 147 -2.10 -12.81 -0.28
CA LEU A 147 -3.19 -12.44 -1.15
C LEU A 147 -2.69 -11.34 -2.08
N THR A 148 -2.75 -11.59 -3.39
CA THR A 148 -2.22 -10.69 -4.43
C THR A 148 -3.36 -10.28 -5.36
N ALA A 149 -3.43 -8.99 -5.69
CA ALA A 149 -4.26 -8.49 -6.79
C ALA A 149 -3.41 -7.71 -7.79
N ILE A 150 -3.68 -7.92 -9.07
CA ILE A 150 -3.02 -7.26 -10.19
C ILE A 150 -4.07 -6.52 -11.02
N PHE A 151 -3.83 -5.23 -11.21
CA PHE A 151 -4.68 -4.31 -11.95
C PHE A 151 -4.02 -4.01 -13.29
N PHE A 152 -4.45 -4.67 -14.36
CA PHE A 152 -3.93 -4.46 -15.71
C PHE A 152 -4.62 -3.27 -16.38
N LEU A 153 -3.86 -2.25 -16.79
CA LEU A 153 -4.41 -1.09 -17.49
C LEU A 153 -4.61 -1.38 -18.98
N PHE A 154 -5.71 -0.86 -19.52
CA PHE A 154 -5.98 -0.86 -20.95
C PHE A 154 -5.35 0.38 -21.60
N ASP A 155 -4.50 0.20 -22.61
CA ASP A 155 -3.76 1.31 -23.24
C ASP A 155 -4.61 2.18 -24.16
N ASP A 156 -5.72 1.64 -24.66
CA ASP A 156 -6.73 2.38 -25.40
C ASP A 156 -7.50 3.37 -24.51
N VAL A 157 -7.28 3.29 -23.20
CA VAL A 157 -7.83 4.23 -22.22
C VAL A 157 -6.70 4.90 -21.45
N VAL A 158 -6.28 6.07 -21.92
CA VAL A 158 -5.20 6.87 -21.31
C VAL A 158 -5.66 7.49 -19.99
N THR A 159 -5.74 6.70 -18.91
CA THR A 159 -5.84 7.19 -17.52
C THR A 159 -5.18 6.20 -16.57
N ASN A 160 -4.15 6.66 -15.85
CA ASN A 160 -3.63 5.94 -14.69
C ASN A 160 -4.74 5.72 -13.65
N LEU A 161 -4.57 4.71 -12.78
CA LEU A 161 -5.50 4.46 -11.69
C LEU A 161 -5.15 5.34 -10.48
N SER A 162 -6.16 5.80 -9.74
CA SER A 162 -5.92 6.54 -8.50
C SER A 162 -5.59 5.60 -7.35
N ILE A 163 -4.84 6.11 -6.36
CA ILE A 163 -4.56 5.34 -5.14
C ILE A 163 -5.84 4.97 -4.39
N ASP A 164 -6.86 5.83 -4.40
CA ASP A 164 -8.16 5.56 -3.77
C ASP A 164 -8.86 4.36 -4.40
N TYR A 165 -8.79 4.24 -5.73
CA TYR A 165 -9.34 3.10 -6.44
C TYR A 165 -8.56 1.82 -6.15
N LEU A 166 -7.21 1.88 -6.25
CA LEU A 166 -6.36 0.72 -6.00
C LEU A 166 -6.58 0.15 -4.60
N LEU A 167 -6.58 1.01 -3.57
CA LEU A 167 -6.80 0.57 -2.19
C LEU A 167 -8.24 0.10 -1.96
N GLY A 168 -9.24 0.86 -2.41
CA GLY A 168 -10.64 0.50 -2.22
C GLY A 168 -11.01 -0.82 -2.88
N ARG A 169 -10.57 -1.03 -4.13
CA ARG A 169 -10.84 -2.27 -4.86
C ARG A 169 -10.03 -3.45 -4.33
N PHE A 170 -8.79 -3.23 -3.88
CA PHE A 170 -7.98 -4.27 -3.22
C PHE A 170 -8.63 -4.74 -1.91
N LEU A 171 -9.12 -3.81 -1.09
CA LEU A 171 -9.86 -4.15 0.12
C LEU A 171 -11.19 -4.85 -0.20
N ASP A 172 -11.86 -4.51 -1.30
CA ASP A 172 -13.03 -5.28 -1.73
C ASP A 172 -12.71 -6.72 -2.13
N CYS A 173 -11.49 -7.02 -2.59
CA CYS A 173 -11.09 -8.39 -2.91
C CYS A 173 -10.98 -9.28 -1.66
N PHE A 174 -10.47 -8.72 -0.56
CA PHE A 174 -10.01 -9.54 0.57
C PHE A 174 -10.54 -9.13 1.95
N MET A 175 -11.18 -7.97 2.06
CA MET A 175 -11.63 -7.36 3.31
C MET A 175 -13.06 -6.80 3.21
N LEU A 176 -13.89 -7.33 2.30
CA LEU A 176 -15.25 -6.86 2.05
C LEU A 176 -16.12 -6.68 3.32
N PRO A 177 -16.03 -7.53 4.36
CA PRO A 177 -16.80 -7.36 5.59
C PRO A 177 -16.42 -6.13 6.44
N ALA A 178 -15.23 -5.56 6.26
CA ALA A 178 -14.69 -4.48 7.09
C ALA A 178 -15.17 -3.07 6.68
N ARG A 179 -16.04 -2.97 5.65
CA ARG A 179 -16.54 -1.69 5.15
C ARG A 179 -17.68 -1.13 6.00
N TYR A 180 -17.77 0.19 6.06
CA TYR A 180 -18.87 0.91 6.67
C TYR A 180 -19.88 1.37 5.64
N ASP A 181 -21.14 1.51 6.03
CA ASP A 181 -22.07 2.38 5.30
C ASP A 181 -21.59 3.82 5.44
N ARG A 182 -21.25 4.44 4.31
CA ARG A 182 -20.68 5.79 4.25
C ARG A 182 -21.57 6.81 4.96
N ARG A 183 -22.90 6.61 4.94
CA ARG A 183 -23.88 7.56 5.50
C ARG A 183 -23.81 7.62 7.02
N LYS A 184 -23.23 6.60 7.65
CA LYS A 184 -23.04 6.52 9.09
C LYS A 184 -21.73 7.16 9.56
N VAL A 185 -20.75 7.27 8.66
CA VAL A 185 -19.39 7.73 9.01
C VAL A 185 -19.03 9.08 8.40
N ILE A 186 -19.75 9.53 7.37
CA ILE A 186 -19.50 10.81 6.70
C ILE A 186 -20.37 11.92 7.31
N SER A 187 -19.74 13.07 7.55
CA SER A 187 -20.39 14.33 7.87
C SER A 187 -19.92 15.44 6.91
N PHE A 188 -20.64 16.55 6.94
CA PHE A 188 -20.41 17.69 6.05
C PHE A 188 -20.20 18.96 6.87
N GLU A 189 -18.97 19.45 6.87
CA GLU A 189 -18.60 20.71 7.50
C GLU A 189 -18.93 21.90 6.59
N TYR A 190 -19.45 22.98 7.19
CA TYR A 190 -19.75 24.25 6.53
C TYR A 190 -19.50 25.43 7.47
N ILE A 191 -19.39 26.62 6.90
CA ILE A 191 -19.15 27.87 7.64
C ILE A 191 -20.36 28.79 7.44
N PRO A 192 -21.29 28.88 8.40
CA PRO A 192 -22.49 29.72 8.26
C PRO A 192 -22.26 31.19 8.59
N TYR A 193 -21.31 31.50 9.48
CA TYR A 193 -21.02 32.87 9.90
C TYR A 193 -19.59 33.01 10.45
N LEU A 194 -19.14 34.26 10.57
CA LEU A 194 -17.93 34.62 11.30
C LEU A 194 -18.33 35.03 12.73
N THR A 195 -17.56 34.59 13.70
CA THR A 195 -17.65 35.09 15.09
C THR A 195 -17.43 36.61 15.14
N PRO A 196 -17.83 37.31 16.23
CA PRO A 196 -17.59 38.75 16.38
C PRO A 196 -16.12 39.17 16.22
N SER A 197 -15.17 38.29 16.53
CA SER A 197 -13.73 38.51 16.30
C SER A 197 -13.27 38.25 14.86
N GLY A 198 -14.19 38.05 13.91
CA GLY A 198 -13.90 37.78 12.50
C GLY A 198 -13.42 36.35 12.19
N LYS A 199 -13.44 35.43 13.16
CA LYS A 199 -12.98 34.04 12.97
C LYS A 199 -14.11 33.16 12.42
N PRO A 200 -13.85 32.30 11.41
CA PRO A 200 -14.85 31.36 10.89
C PRO A 200 -15.36 30.40 11.97
N LYS A 201 -16.69 30.25 12.08
CA LYS A 201 -17.30 29.20 12.90
C LYS A 201 -17.60 28.00 11.99
N VAL A 202 -17.02 26.86 12.28
CA VAL A 202 -17.32 25.61 11.57
C VAL A 202 -18.48 24.89 12.28
N CYS A 203 -19.48 24.49 11.50
CA CYS A 203 -20.61 23.66 11.89
C CYS A 203 -20.61 22.39 11.05
N SER A 204 -21.31 21.36 11.49
CA SER A 204 -21.44 20.08 10.79
C SER A 204 -22.91 19.70 10.56
N SER A 205 -23.16 18.98 9.48
CA SER A 205 -24.45 18.36 9.18
C SER A 205 -24.23 16.92 8.66
N THR A 206 -25.21 16.06 8.84
CA THR A 206 -25.23 14.70 8.26
C THR A 206 -25.73 14.71 6.81
N ALA A 207 -26.31 15.83 6.34
CA ALA A 207 -26.83 15.97 4.99
C ALA A 207 -26.07 17.06 4.20
N PHE A 208 -25.55 16.68 3.02
CA PHE A 208 -24.78 17.59 2.17
C PHE A 208 -25.60 18.80 1.72
N LYS A 209 -26.88 18.60 1.38
CA LYS A 209 -27.76 19.68 0.91
C LYS A 209 -27.99 20.73 1.99
N ASP A 210 -28.15 20.32 3.24
CA ASP A 210 -28.37 21.23 4.36
C ASP A 210 -27.09 22.03 4.65
N ALA A 211 -25.94 21.35 4.69
CA ALA A 211 -24.65 22.01 4.81
C ALA A 211 -24.44 23.04 3.70
N GLN A 212 -24.81 22.70 2.46
CA GLN A 212 -24.69 23.61 1.31
C GLN A 212 -25.62 24.81 1.41
N ALA A 213 -26.86 24.62 1.87
CA ALA A 213 -27.83 25.69 2.04
C ALA A 213 -27.40 26.69 3.12
N HIS A 214 -26.79 26.20 4.20
CA HIS A 214 -26.32 27.02 5.31
C HIS A 214 -24.92 27.60 5.14
N ALA A 215 -24.12 27.11 4.19
CA ALA A 215 -22.78 27.64 3.93
C ALA A 215 -22.84 29.09 3.44
N ALA A 216 -22.09 29.96 4.12
CA ALA A 216 -21.92 31.37 3.75
C ALA A 216 -20.47 31.71 3.36
N TYR A 217 -19.50 30.86 3.72
CA TYR A 217 -18.08 31.08 3.46
C TYR A 217 -17.40 29.82 2.92
N TYR A 218 -16.25 30.00 2.25
CA TYR A 218 -15.47 28.93 1.67
C TYR A 218 -14.42 28.33 2.62
N PHE A 219 -14.08 27.05 2.40
CA PHE A 219 -12.83 26.44 2.85
C PHE A 219 -11.77 26.55 1.76
N ALA A 220 -10.50 26.72 2.14
CA ALA A 220 -9.36 26.59 1.24
C ALA A 220 -8.83 25.15 1.28
N CYS A 221 -9.07 24.38 0.21
CA CYS A 221 -8.74 22.96 0.10
C CYS A 221 -7.23 22.70 0.17
N SER A 222 -6.42 23.56 -0.44
CA SER A 222 -4.95 23.38 -0.49
C SER A 222 -4.27 23.45 0.87
N ARG A 223 -4.90 24.12 1.83
CA ARG A 223 -4.41 24.26 3.21
C ARG A 223 -5.31 23.57 4.22
N ASN A 224 -6.42 22.98 3.78
CA ASN A 224 -7.46 22.39 4.61
C ASN A 224 -7.95 23.32 5.74
N VAL A 225 -8.09 24.62 5.46
CA VAL A 225 -8.47 25.65 6.45
C VAL A 225 -9.82 26.28 6.16
N ALA A 226 -10.56 26.59 7.23
CA ALA A 226 -11.74 27.45 7.18
C ALA A 226 -11.33 28.89 6.87
N THR A 227 -12.06 29.58 5.99
CA THR A 227 -11.72 30.95 5.57
C THR A 227 -12.87 31.92 5.86
N SER A 228 -12.54 33.21 5.80
CA SER A 228 -13.52 34.30 5.88
C SER A 228 -13.96 34.78 4.50
N ILE A 229 -13.72 34.01 3.43
CA ILE A 229 -14.08 34.36 2.05
C ILE A 229 -15.57 34.08 1.84
N PRO A 230 -16.40 35.10 1.57
CA PRO A 230 -17.84 34.93 1.37
C PRO A 230 -18.18 34.12 0.12
N LYS A 231 -19.33 33.42 0.14
CA LYS A 231 -19.79 32.57 -0.97
C LYS A 231 -19.99 33.31 -2.30
N ASP A 232 -20.29 34.61 -2.25
CA ASP A 232 -20.50 35.50 -3.39
C ASP A 232 -19.20 36.08 -3.95
N LYS A 233 -18.07 35.87 -3.26
CA LYS A 233 -16.75 36.41 -3.63
C LYS A 233 -15.74 35.29 -3.86
N LEU A 234 -16.12 34.29 -4.65
CA LEU A 234 -15.22 33.20 -5.03
C LEU A 234 -13.92 33.78 -5.64
N PRO A 235 -12.73 33.42 -5.12
CA PRO A 235 -11.48 33.93 -5.65
C PRO A 235 -11.31 33.49 -7.11
N LYS A 236 -10.97 34.43 -8.00
CA LYS A 236 -10.73 34.14 -9.43
C LYS A 236 -9.59 33.13 -9.65
N ALA A 237 -8.66 33.01 -8.70
CA ALA A 237 -7.55 32.08 -8.78
C ALA A 237 -7.98 30.65 -8.37
N ASN A 238 -8.04 29.75 -9.37
CA ASN A 238 -8.32 28.32 -9.24
C ASN A 238 -9.53 27.97 -8.33
N PRO A 239 -10.77 28.04 -8.86
CA PRO A 239 -11.99 27.75 -8.10
C PRO A 239 -12.01 26.34 -7.49
N THR A 240 -11.25 25.39 -8.04
CA THR A 240 -11.06 24.03 -7.49
C THR A 240 -10.38 23.99 -6.13
N ASN A 241 -9.67 25.06 -5.75
CA ASN A 241 -9.03 25.17 -4.44
C ASN A 241 -9.99 25.60 -3.33
N TYR A 242 -11.25 25.93 -3.64
CA TYR A 242 -12.22 26.39 -2.65
C TYR A 242 -13.50 25.56 -2.70
N LYS A 243 -14.03 25.21 -1.51
CA LYS A 243 -15.28 24.45 -1.38
C LYS A 243 -16.16 25.09 -0.32
N LEU A 244 -17.47 25.17 -0.57
CA LEU A 244 -18.45 25.66 0.42
C LEU A 244 -18.69 24.63 1.53
N VAL A 245 -18.67 23.35 1.14
CA VAL A 245 -18.89 22.23 2.03
C VAL A 245 -17.69 21.32 1.95
N LYS A 246 -17.15 20.96 3.12
CA LYS A 246 -16.06 20.00 3.26
C LYS A 246 -16.64 18.69 3.76
N THR A 247 -16.37 17.61 3.05
CA THR A 247 -16.69 16.26 3.50
C THR A 247 -15.67 15.83 4.55
N THR A 248 -16.14 15.33 5.68
CA THR A 248 -15.33 14.79 6.78
C THR A 248 -15.80 13.40 7.14
N CYS A 249 -14.92 12.59 7.72
CA CYS A 249 -15.25 11.26 8.22
C CYS A 249 -15.03 11.22 9.73
N ASP A 250 -15.91 10.51 10.44
CA ASP A 250 -15.79 10.28 11.88
C ASP A 250 -14.84 9.11 12.15
N TYR A 251 -13.54 9.42 12.15
CA TYR A 251 -12.48 8.48 12.51
C TYR A 251 -12.33 8.26 14.02
N LYS A 252 -13.08 8.99 14.87
CA LYS A 252 -12.96 8.86 16.33
C LYS A 252 -13.93 7.84 16.88
N SER A 253 -15.13 7.77 16.32
CA SER A 253 -16.18 6.85 16.78
C SER A 253 -16.22 5.54 15.98
N HIS A 254 -15.35 5.36 15.00
CA HIS A 254 -15.31 4.18 14.14
C HIS A 254 -13.89 3.64 14.02
N ASP A 255 -13.78 2.32 14.04
CA ASP A 255 -12.52 1.62 13.92
C ASP A 255 -11.92 1.84 12.53
N CYS A 256 -10.66 2.23 12.50
CA CYS A 256 -9.89 2.39 11.27
C CYS A 256 -9.05 1.14 11.04
N ILE A 257 -8.92 0.70 9.79
CA ILE A 257 -7.99 -0.36 9.43
C ILE A 257 -6.58 0.24 9.43
N PRO A 258 -5.68 -0.15 10.34
CA PRO A 258 -4.31 0.32 10.33
C PRO A 258 -3.56 -0.37 9.18
N ILE A 259 -3.01 0.42 8.26
CA ILE A 259 -2.31 -0.06 7.07
C ILE A 259 -0.91 0.55 7.03
N THR A 260 0.07 -0.26 6.65
CA THR A 260 1.37 0.21 6.16
C THR A 260 1.45 -0.06 4.66
N LEU A 261 1.50 1.00 3.86
CA LEU A 261 1.79 0.92 2.43
C LEU A 261 3.30 0.78 2.25
N LEU A 262 3.72 -0.45 1.97
CA LEU A 262 5.10 -0.79 1.68
C LEU A 262 5.35 -0.57 0.18
N VAL A 263 6.09 0.49 -0.13
CA VAL A 263 6.50 0.86 -1.49
C VAL A 263 7.97 0.50 -1.73
N ASN A 264 8.42 0.56 -2.98
CA ASN A 264 9.85 0.43 -3.33
C ASN A 264 10.16 1.56 -4.32
N PHE A 265 11.07 2.46 -3.95
CA PHE A 265 11.26 3.73 -4.64
C PHE A 265 9.94 4.52 -4.73
N GLY A 266 9.35 4.83 -3.58
CA GLY A 266 7.96 5.22 -3.47
C GLY A 266 7.56 6.47 -4.27
N LEU A 267 8.49 7.39 -4.54
CA LEU A 267 8.22 8.49 -5.48
C LEU A 267 7.76 7.98 -6.85
N LYS A 268 8.36 6.90 -7.35
CA LYS A 268 7.99 6.27 -8.63
C LYS A 268 6.57 5.73 -8.61
N PHE A 269 6.13 5.18 -7.48
CA PHE A 269 4.75 4.74 -7.30
C PHE A 269 3.78 5.93 -7.21
N PHE A 270 4.05 6.91 -6.36
CA PHE A 270 3.15 8.05 -6.21
C PHE A 270 3.11 8.96 -7.44
N SER A 271 4.14 8.98 -8.28
CA SER A 271 4.11 9.66 -9.59
C SER A 271 3.32 8.89 -10.65
N SER A 272 3.09 7.59 -10.45
CA SER A 272 2.43 6.74 -11.45
C SER A 272 0.92 6.70 -11.29
N VAL A 273 0.38 7.04 -10.12
CA VAL A 273 -1.07 7.07 -9.89
C VAL A 273 -1.70 8.37 -10.40
N ASP A 274 -2.97 8.32 -10.79
CA ASP A 274 -3.73 9.52 -11.15
C ASP A 274 -3.96 10.39 -9.90
N THR A 275 -3.62 11.68 -10.02
CA THR A 275 -3.81 12.70 -8.98
C THR A 275 -4.70 13.86 -9.40
N VAL A 276 -5.27 13.81 -10.61
CA VAL A 276 -6.00 14.92 -11.24
C VAL A 276 -7.51 14.65 -11.27
N SER A 277 -7.94 13.38 -11.38
CA SER A 277 -9.36 13.07 -11.40
C SER A 277 -10.09 13.51 -10.12
N LYS A 278 -11.39 13.79 -10.25
CA LYS A 278 -12.26 14.29 -9.16
C LYS A 278 -12.26 13.42 -7.90
N TYR A 279 -11.94 12.13 -8.04
CA TYR A 279 -11.95 11.13 -6.97
C TYR A 279 -10.56 10.58 -6.65
N SER A 280 -9.51 11.30 -7.06
CA SER A 280 -8.13 10.96 -6.72
C SER A 280 -7.56 11.85 -5.64
N SER A 281 -6.84 11.20 -4.73
CA SER A 281 -6.05 11.80 -3.67
C SER A 281 -4.60 11.88 -4.10
N ASN A 282 -3.98 13.04 -3.89
CA ASN A 282 -2.54 13.22 -4.04
C ASN A 282 -1.88 13.18 -2.66
N PHE A 283 -1.42 12.01 -2.22
CA PHE A 283 -0.85 11.85 -0.88
C PHE A 283 0.38 12.72 -0.66
N LEU A 284 1.28 12.82 -1.65
CA LEU A 284 2.48 13.66 -1.55
C LEU A 284 2.15 15.13 -1.32
N LYS A 285 1.05 15.62 -1.91
CA LYS A 285 0.59 17.01 -1.71
C LYS A 285 -0.22 17.19 -0.42
N LEU A 286 -1.13 16.25 -0.12
CA LEU A 286 -2.04 16.32 1.03
C LEU A 286 -1.32 16.12 2.36
N HIS A 287 -0.24 15.35 2.37
CA HIS A 287 0.51 14.94 3.55
C HIS A 287 2.00 15.34 3.48
N SER A 288 2.32 16.40 2.73
CA SER A 288 3.70 16.89 2.52
C SER A 288 4.43 17.29 3.80
N ASN A 289 3.70 17.54 4.90
CA ASN A 289 4.27 17.88 6.19
C ASN A 289 4.70 16.64 7.01
N ILE A 290 4.30 15.43 6.61
CA ILE A 290 4.62 14.18 7.30
C ILE A 290 5.32 13.17 6.39
N ILE A 291 5.13 13.24 5.07
CA ILE A 291 5.85 12.40 4.11
C ILE A 291 7.20 13.06 3.80
N THR A 292 8.27 12.32 4.07
CA THR A 292 9.66 12.75 3.84
C THR A 292 10.29 11.86 2.76
N ASP A 293 11.08 12.48 1.88
CA ASP A 293 11.99 11.80 0.96
C ASP A 293 13.37 11.68 1.59
N LEU A 294 13.93 10.47 1.57
CA LEU A 294 15.25 10.16 2.09
C LEU A 294 15.90 9.07 1.24
N HIS A 295 17.11 9.34 0.72
CA HIS A 295 17.94 8.39 -0.02
C HIS A 295 17.18 7.66 -1.15
N HIS A 296 16.43 8.40 -1.97
CA HIS A 296 15.62 7.88 -3.08
C HIS A 296 14.39 7.05 -2.67
N GLY A 297 14.10 6.94 -1.37
CA GLY A 297 12.88 6.35 -0.83
C GLY A 297 12.03 7.37 -0.07
N ILE A 298 10.87 6.95 0.40
CA ILE A 298 9.94 7.82 1.14
C ILE A 298 9.36 7.14 2.38
N PHE A 299 9.05 7.93 3.40
CA PHE A 299 8.34 7.43 4.57
C PHE A 299 7.47 8.52 5.18
N SER A 300 6.45 8.13 5.94
CA SER A 300 5.69 9.05 6.79
C SER A 300 6.22 9.06 8.22
N SER A 301 6.46 10.24 8.78
CA SER A 301 6.90 10.41 10.17
C SER A 301 5.83 10.03 11.21
N GLN A 302 4.57 10.01 10.78
CA GLN A 302 3.40 9.60 11.55
C GLN A 302 2.33 9.07 10.59
N SER A 303 1.41 8.23 11.10
CA SER A 303 0.27 7.78 10.31
C SER A 303 -0.75 8.91 10.09
N PHE A 304 -1.59 8.74 9.07
CA PHE A 304 -2.66 9.67 8.74
C PHE A 304 -3.95 8.94 8.38
N ASN A 305 -5.09 9.54 8.71
CA ASN A 305 -6.38 8.97 8.39
C ASN A 305 -6.78 9.29 6.96
N HIS A 306 -7.28 8.28 6.26
CA HIS A 306 -7.75 8.39 4.89
C HIS A 306 -8.98 7.50 4.69
N PHE A 307 -9.94 7.93 3.88
CA PHE A 307 -11.08 7.09 3.54
C PHE A 307 -11.01 6.72 2.07
N VAL A 308 -11.37 5.49 1.74
CA VAL A 308 -11.48 5.01 0.36
C VAL A 308 -12.85 4.40 0.14
N SER A 309 -13.40 4.57 -1.07
CA SER A 309 -14.70 3.99 -1.40
C SER A 309 -14.58 2.48 -1.65
N SER A 310 -15.65 1.75 -1.39
CA SER A 310 -15.84 0.42 -2.00
C SER A 310 -16.31 0.60 -3.44
N PHE A 311 -16.00 -0.36 -4.31
CA PHE A 311 -16.32 -0.37 -5.73
C PHE A 311 -17.17 -1.60 -6.13
N VAL A 312 -17.52 -2.48 -5.19
CA VAL A 312 -18.37 -3.67 -5.41
C VAL A 312 -19.84 -3.41 -5.01
N CYS A 313 -20.79 -3.95 -5.79
CA CYS A 313 -22.24 -4.05 -5.49
C CYS A 313 -22.89 -2.76 -4.93
N SER A 314 -22.99 -1.69 -5.72
CA SER A 314 -23.40 -0.35 -5.24
C SER A 314 -22.36 0.31 -4.31
N GLY A 315 -21.07 0.06 -4.57
CA GLY A 315 -19.92 0.39 -3.73
C GLY A 315 -19.80 1.85 -3.30
N TRP A 316 -20.48 2.77 -3.98
CA TRP A 316 -20.55 4.18 -3.55
C TRP A 316 -21.18 4.40 -2.19
N ASN A 317 -22.01 3.48 -1.70
CA ASN A 317 -22.63 3.58 -0.39
C ASN A 317 -21.73 3.08 0.74
N HIS A 318 -20.61 2.45 0.42
CA HIS A 318 -19.70 1.89 1.41
C HIS A 318 -18.30 2.46 1.28
N CYS A 319 -17.57 2.46 2.39
CA CYS A 319 -16.19 2.93 2.43
C CYS A 319 -15.38 2.19 3.49
N TYR A 320 -14.07 2.25 3.34
CA TYR A 320 -13.11 1.84 4.35
C TYR A 320 -12.51 3.08 5.00
N LEU A 321 -12.43 3.07 6.32
CA LEU A 321 -11.68 4.07 7.09
C LEU A 321 -10.31 3.49 7.36
N LEU A 322 -9.28 4.17 6.88
CA LEU A 322 -7.90 3.70 6.94
C LEU A 322 -7.09 4.63 7.83
N ASN A 323 -6.19 4.05 8.61
CA ASN A 323 -5.08 4.77 9.20
C ASN A 323 -3.82 4.33 8.44
N ILE A 324 -3.28 5.19 7.59
CA ILE A 324 -2.22 4.84 6.64
C ILE A 324 -0.88 5.32 7.17
N ASP A 325 0.11 4.46 7.04
CA ASP A 325 1.52 4.75 7.18
C ASP A 325 2.25 4.33 5.89
N ILE A 326 3.27 5.08 5.47
CA ILE A 326 4.03 4.82 4.24
C ILE A 326 5.45 4.44 4.65
N ARG A 327 5.93 3.33 4.12
CA ARG A 327 7.29 2.83 4.31
C ARG A 327 7.87 2.40 2.98
N ASP A 328 9.13 2.75 2.74
CA ASP A 328 9.85 2.33 1.56
C ASP A 328 10.82 1.20 1.89
N ALA A 329 10.74 0.11 1.14
CA ALA A 329 11.66 -1.01 1.26
C ALA A 329 13.13 -0.58 1.06
N VAL A 330 13.39 0.48 0.27
CA VAL A 330 14.74 1.08 0.11
C VAL A 330 15.25 1.63 1.45
N CYS A 331 14.43 2.43 2.15
CA CYS A 331 14.79 3.01 3.45
C CYS A 331 14.96 1.97 4.57
N LEU A 332 14.42 0.77 4.34
CA LEU A 332 14.46 -0.38 5.25
C LEU A 332 15.38 -1.49 4.75
N ASN A 333 16.16 -1.23 3.70
CA ASN A 333 16.98 -2.24 3.07
C ASN A 333 18.14 -2.65 3.99
N CYS A 334 17.97 -3.81 4.63
CA CYS A 334 19.01 -4.39 5.48
C CYS A 334 20.13 -5.07 4.67
N CYS A 335 20.02 -5.16 3.34
CA CYS A 335 21.01 -5.86 2.50
C CYS A 335 22.24 -5.00 2.15
N GLY A 336 22.24 -3.71 2.50
CA GLY A 336 23.38 -2.79 2.24
C GLY A 336 23.64 -2.47 0.77
N ASN A 337 22.74 -2.85 -0.15
CA ASN A 337 22.85 -2.56 -1.57
C ASN A 337 21.96 -1.37 -1.93
N ASP A 338 22.55 -0.29 -2.43
CA ASP A 338 21.82 0.92 -2.90
C ASP A 338 20.78 0.60 -4.00
N ASN A 339 20.94 -0.55 -4.67
CA ASN A 339 20.00 -1.09 -5.64
C ASN A 339 19.13 -2.19 -5.00
N SER A 340 18.24 -1.84 -4.08
CA SER A 340 17.27 -2.78 -3.53
C SER A 340 16.36 -3.32 -4.64
N VAL A 341 16.67 -4.51 -5.13
CA VAL A 341 15.92 -5.16 -6.19
C VAL A 341 15.32 -6.48 -5.69
N PRO A 342 14.12 -6.88 -6.15
CA PRO A 342 13.42 -8.06 -5.67
C PRO A 342 14.22 -9.37 -5.78
N GLU A 343 15.22 -9.43 -6.67
CA GLU A 343 16.19 -10.51 -6.83
C GLU A 343 16.96 -10.76 -5.52
N ILE A 344 17.39 -9.67 -4.88
CA ILE A 344 18.17 -9.71 -3.64
C ILE A 344 17.28 -10.20 -2.50
N TYR A 345 16.09 -9.62 -2.35
CA TYR A 345 15.14 -10.01 -1.31
C TYR A 345 14.67 -11.46 -1.44
N GLY A 346 14.44 -11.93 -2.68
CA GLY A 346 14.09 -13.31 -2.97
C GLY A 346 15.16 -14.29 -2.51
N LYS A 347 16.43 -14.01 -2.83
CA LYS A 347 17.57 -14.80 -2.37
C LYS A 347 17.64 -14.90 -0.84
N TYR A 348 17.33 -13.83 -0.11
CA TYR A 348 17.32 -13.81 1.36
C TYR A 348 16.08 -14.45 1.99
N CYS A 349 15.09 -14.85 1.21
CA CYS A 349 13.86 -15.47 1.71
C CYS A 349 13.64 -16.89 1.18
N ASP A 350 14.63 -17.48 0.52
CA ASP A 350 14.50 -18.71 -0.28
C ASP A 350 13.31 -18.67 -1.26
N CYS A 351 12.92 -17.47 -1.67
CA CYS A 351 11.92 -17.25 -2.70
C CYS A 351 12.69 -17.06 -4.02
N TYR A 352 12.97 -18.17 -4.69
CA TYR A 352 13.67 -18.14 -5.98
C TYR A 352 12.79 -17.39 -6.99
N GLN A 353 13.33 -16.30 -7.53
CA GLN A 353 12.70 -15.65 -8.67
C GLN A 353 12.69 -16.61 -9.86
N TYR A 354 11.58 -16.61 -10.60
CA TYR A 354 11.51 -17.30 -11.88
C TYR A 354 12.66 -16.86 -12.79
N ASP A 355 13.47 -17.83 -13.21
CA ASP A 355 14.56 -17.59 -14.16
C ASP A 355 13.95 -17.28 -15.53
N PHE A 356 13.98 -16.00 -15.92
CA PHE A 356 13.53 -15.53 -17.23
C PHE A 356 14.55 -15.76 -18.34
N ASN A 357 15.72 -16.35 -18.06
CA ASN A 357 16.75 -16.63 -19.08
C ASN A 357 16.36 -17.73 -20.09
N VAL A 358 15.06 -18.02 -20.27
CA VAL A 358 14.59 -18.90 -21.33
C VAL A 358 14.75 -18.18 -22.67
N LYS A 359 15.74 -18.65 -23.44
CA LYS A 359 16.10 -18.32 -24.82
C LYS A 359 14.95 -17.72 -25.65
N GLY A 360 14.99 -16.42 -25.93
CA GLY A 360 14.03 -15.79 -26.85
C GLY A 360 13.93 -14.27 -26.76
N PHE A 361 14.40 -13.67 -25.66
CA PHE A 361 14.33 -12.23 -25.44
C PHE A 361 15.71 -11.66 -25.11
N GLU A 362 16.24 -10.80 -25.99
CA GLU A 362 17.47 -10.03 -25.74
C GLU A 362 17.13 -8.71 -25.03
N GLY A 363 17.81 -8.38 -23.93
CA GLY A 363 17.73 -7.05 -23.29
C GLY A 363 17.35 -7.04 -21.80
N ASN A 364 17.22 -5.82 -21.23
CA ASN A 364 16.85 -5.61 -19.82
C ASN A 364 15.36 -5.94 -19.61
N PHE A 365 15.08 -7.02 -18.88
CA PHE A 365 13.74 -7.52 -18.58
C PHE A 365 12.76 -6.45 -18.09
N LYS A 366 13.23 -5.51 -17.24
CA LYS A 366 12.41 -4.41 -16.70
C LYS A 366 11.88 -3.46 -17.77
N LYS A 367 12.50 -3.45 -18.96
CA LYS A 367 12.12 -2.62 -20.12
C LYS A 367 11.36 -3.41 -21.19
N LEU A 368 11.00 -4.67 -20.96
CA LEU A 368 10.33 -5.52 -21.96
C LEU A 368 9.09 -6.24 -21.40
N LEU A 369 8.64 -5.85 -20.20
CA LEU A 369 7.53 -6.48 -19.48
C LEU A 369 6.23 -6.53 -20.31
N ASP A 370 6.01 -5.54 -21.17
CA ASP A 370 4.92 -5.52 -22.14
C ASP A 370 5.03 -6.66 -23.15
N LYS A 371 6.23 -6.89 -23.72
CA LYS A 371 6.46 -7.99 -24.66
C LYS A 371 6.32 -9.35 -23.99
N TYR A 372 6.75 -9.47 -22.74
CA TYR A 372 6.59 -10.71 -21.96
C TYR A 372 5.13 -10.99 -21.63
N LEU A 373 4.37 -9.99 -21.21
CA LEU A 373 2.94 -10.14 -20.99
C LEU A 373 2.25 -10.62 -22.28
N ALA A 374 2.66 -10.08 -23.44
CA ALA A 374 2.06 -10.45 -24.72
C ALA A 374 2.39 -11.89 -25.13
N PHE A 375 3.62 -12.33 -24.87
CA PHE A 375 4.10 -13.65 -25.26
C PHE A 375 3.71 -14.76 -24.27
N CYS A 376 3.76 -14.49 -22.97
CA CYS A 376 3.49 -15.47 -21.92
C CYS A 376 2.88 -14.81 -20.67
N PRO A 377 1.55 -14.59 -20.65
CA PRO A 377 0.84 -13.96 -19.53
C PRO A 377 1.08 -14.63 -18.17
N LEU A 378 1.10 -15.97 -18.12
CA LEU A 378 1.28 -16.70 -16.87
C LEU A 378 2.66 -16.45 -16.25
N LYS A 379 3.72 -16.38 -17.07
CA LYS A 379 5.05 -16.04 -16.57
C LYS A 379 5.10 -14.60 -16.07
N TYR A 380 4.46 -13.66 -16.76
CA TYR A 380 4.35 -12.29 -16.27
C TYR A 380 3.70 -12.25 -14.88
N LEU A 381 2.58 -12.95 -14.69
CA LEU A 381 1.86 -13.03 -13.41
C LEU A 381 2.74 -13.65 -12.32
N GLN A 382 3.46 -14.73 -12.62
CA GLN A 382 4.41 -15.35 -11.71
C GLN A 382 5.51 -14.37 -11.28
N TYR A 383 6.06 -13.59 -12.21
CA TYR A 383 7.04 -12.55 -11.90
C TYR A 383 6.46 -11.44 -11.02
N ALA A 384 5.29 -10.93 -11.39
CA ALA A 384 4.59 -9.89 -10.64
C ALA A 384 4.34 -10.30 -9.18
N CYS A 385 3.84 -11.53 -8.98
CA CYS A 385 3.71 -12.14 -7.65
C CYS A 385 5.07 -12.22 -6.95
N SER A 386 6.08 -12.80 -7.60
CA SER A 386 7.40 -13.02 -6.98
C SER A 386 8.01 -11.70 -6.49
N VAL A 387 7.95 -10.64 -7.30
CA VAL A 387 8.48 -9.33 -6.93
C VAL A 387 7.84 -8.76 -5.67
N ASN A 388 6.51 -8.79 -5.60
CA ASN A 388 5.80 -8.27 -4.43
C ASN A 388 5.99 -9.16 -3.20
N ASN A 389 5.83 -10.47 -3.39
CA ASN A 389 5.86 -11.45 -2.30
C ASN A 389 7.24 -11.53 -1.67
N ASN A 390 8.33 -11.46 -2.45
CA ASN A 390 9.70 -11.50 -1.92
C ASN A 390 9.97 -10.36 -0.94
N ILE A 391 9.58 -9.14 -1.29
CA ILE A 391 9.77 -7.97 -0.43
C ILE A 391 8.87 -8.06 0.80
N LEU A 392 7.60 -8.44 0.60
CA LEU A 392 6.63 -8.55 1.68
C LEU A 392 7.04 -9.62 2.71
N ILE A 393 7.46 -10.80 2.25
CA ILE A 393 7.98 -11.90 3.07
C ILE A 393 9.26 -11.47 3.78
N PHE A 394 10.20 -10.85 3.07
CA PHE A 394 11.45 -10.35 3.68
C PHE A 394 11.17 -9.39 4.84
N GLN A 395 10.34 -8.39 4.60
CA GLN A 395 10.00 -7.40 5.61
C GLN A 395 9.21 -8.02 6.76
N SER A 396 8.31 -8.97 6.48
CA SER A 396 7.58 -9.70 7.51
C SER A 396 8.49 -10.58 8.37
N ARG A 397 9.54 -11.20 7.80
CA ARG A 397 10.53 -11.98 8.56
C ARG A 397 11.34 -11.13 9.52
N ILE A 398 11.64 -9.89 9.16
CA ILE A 398 12.43 -8.98 9.99
C ILE A 398 11.56 -8.35 11.07
N TRP A 399 10.45 -7.74 10.67
CA TRP A 399 9.66 -6.87 11.56
C TRP A 399 8.47 -7.56 12.21
N GLY A 400 8.15 -8.77 11.77
CA GLY A 400 6.94 -9.49 12.12
C GLY A 400 5.83 -9.27 11.08
N ILE A 401 4.97 -10.27 10.92
CA ILE A 401 3.84 -10.19 9.98
C ILE A 401 2.85 -9.14 10.47
N ASN A 402 2.52 -8.17 9.61
CA ASN A 402 1.57 -7.10 9.92
C ASN A 402 1.94 -6.32 11.19
N HIS A 403 3.22 -6.11 11.45
CA HIS A 403 3.70 -5.22 12.49
C HIS A 403 4.12 -3.87 11.90
N CYS A 404 3.94 -2.82 12.69
CA CYS A 404 4.43 -1.48 12.33
C CYS A 404 5.95 -1.51 12.20
N MET A 405 6.45 -0.94 11.10
CA MET A 405 7.86 -0.93 10.77
C MET A 405 8.51 0.38 11.23
N PRO A 406 9.78 0.36 11.65
CA PRO A 406 10.52 1.60 11.92
C PRO A 406 10.56 2.49 10.67
N CYS A 407 10.63 3.81 10.84
CA CYS A 407 10.70 4.74 9.71
C CYS A 407 11.97 4.54 8.87
N THR A 408 13.10 4.32 9.55
CA THR A 408 14.42 4.07 8.95
C THR A 408 15.20 3.09 9.82
N VAL A 409 16.18 2.42 9.22
CA VAL A 409 17.08 1.49 9.92
C VAL A 409 18.50 2.03 9.82
N THR A 410 19.24 2.04 10.93
CA THR A 410 20.64 2.46 10.93
C THR A 410 21.52 1.42 10.21
N SER A 411 22.63 1.85 9.62
CA SER A 411 23.58 0.95 8.95
C SER A 411 24.09 -0.18 9.85
N ALA A 412 24.26 0.10 11.15
CA ALA A 412 24.65 -0.91 12.14
C ALA A 412 23.55 -1.96 12.35
N ALA A 413 22.29 -1.53 12.47
CA ALA A 413 21.15 -2.44 12.57
C ALA A 413 20.97 -3.27 11.30
N CYS A 414 21.15 -2.68 10.11
CA CYS A 414 21.15 -3.40 8.83
C CYS A 414 22.21 -4.50 8.80
N LYS A 415 23.45 -4.20 9.23
CA LYS A 415 24.55 -5.17 9.27
C LYS A 415 24.23 -6.36 10.18
N VAL A 416 23.69 -6.09 11.37
CA VAL A 416 23.25 -7.16 12.28
C VAL A 416 22.14 -7.99 11.64
N ALA A 417 21.13 -7.37 11.05
CA ALA A 417 20.03 -8.10 10.39
C ALA A 417 20.55 -8.99 9.25
N GLN A 418 21.44 -8.45 8.41
CA GLN A 418 22.05 -9.18 7.29
C GLN A 418 22.83 -10.41 7.74
N ASP A 419 23.65 -10.28 8.78
CA ASP A 419 24.45 -11.39 9.30
C ASP A 419 23.57 -12.52 9.85
N PHE A 420 22.41 -12.19 10.44
CA PHE A 420 21.46 -13.18 10.96
C PHE A 420 20.65 -13.85 9.86
N ILE A 421 20.09 -13.06 8.94
CA ILE A 421 19.36 -13.60 7.78
C ILE A 421 20.28 -14.54 6.98
N SER A 422 21.54 -14.16 6.76
CA SER A 422 22.49 -14.99 6.01
C SER A 422 22.87 -16.29 6.73
N LYS A 423 22.85 -16.32 8.07
CA LYS A 423 23.15 -17.51 8.89
C LYS A 423 21.98 -18.49 8.97
N ASP A 424 20.76 -17.98 9.03
CA ASP A 424 19.55 -18.83 9.10
C ASP A 424 19.32 -19.58 7.78
N LEU A 425 19.81 -19.03 6.67
CA LEU A 425 19.71 -19.58 5.31
C LEU A 425 20.90 -20.48 4.90
N SER A 426 21.95 -20.59 5.73
CA SER A 426 23.17 -21.36 5.44
C SER A 426 23.19 -22.70 6.16
#